data_AF-A0A1F8WUW2-F1
#
_entry.id   AF-A0A1F8WUW2-F1
#
_cell.length_a   1.000
_cell.length_b   1.000
_cell.length_c   1.000
_cell.angle_alpha   90.00
_cell.angle_beta   90.00
_cell.angle_gamma   90.00
#
_symmetry.space_group_name_H-M   'P 1'
#
loop_
_entity.id
_entity.type
_entity.pdbx_description
1 polymer ?
#
loop_
_entity_poly.entity_id
_entity_poly.type
_entity_poly.pdbx_seq_one_letter_code
_entity_poly.pdbx_strand_id
1 'polypeptide(L)'
;MRILKKLMLPAIAVLSMSGQAWSEDSTLRQKLLDSGTVAALYSVDDHTTVIKAESREDISSTLSAICSGHEGSLVSDENSFKCEGVFEASEVDSTSAGQSVLIKTEAAQPLAYKNPYIPSLEEVAAPPSGRIEGDYASIDIYQYMYALCKKENGTPSVIVSKRFGKVARYTEVSAQEAFSHLLASGEGKDPWFFACEGENRFIVEKDYQYSPDKANRFYFHPKRGLEWVDYVKADSDKVASLGTR
;
A
#
# COMPACT_ATOMS: atom_id res chain seq x y z
N MET A 1 1.71 -74.07 15.49
CA MET A 1 1.44 -72.82 14.74
C MET A 1 1.52 -71.65 15.70
N ARG A 2 2.31 -70.63 15.34
CA ARG A 2 2.66 -69.48 16.21
C ARG A 2 1.48 -68.51 16.36
N ILE A 3 1.35 -68.01 17.59
CA ILE A 3 0.45 -66.96 18.07
C ILE A 3 0.86 -65.62 17.44
N LEU A 4 -0.09 -64.84 16.92
CA LEU A 4 0.12 -63.39 16.71
C LEU A 4 -1.01 -62.61 17.37
N LYS A 5 -0.69 -62.02 18.53
CA LYS A 5 -1.45 -60.96 19.18
C LYS A 5 -1.37 -59.71 18.29
N LYS A 6 -2.52 -59.20 17.84
CA LYS A 6 -2.62 -57.84 17.28
C LYS A 6 -2.64 -56.84 18.43
N LEU A 7 -1.52 -56.17 18.63
CA LEU A 7 -1.37 -54.95 19.43
C LEU A 7 -1.05 -53.83 18.42
N MET A 8 -1.81 -52.73 18.42
CA MET A 8 -1.46 -51.38 17.95
C MET A 8 -2.63 -50.46 18.36
N LEU A 9 -2.54 -49.79 19.51
CA LEU A 9 -2.00 -48.43 19.75
C LEU A 9 -3.05 -47.32 19.49
N PRO A 10 -3.23 -46.36 20.42
CA PRO A 10 -4.25 -45.33 20.34
C PRO A 10 -3.88 -44.26 19.31
N ALA A 11 -4.85 -43.86 18.49
CA ALA A 11 -4.74 -42.71 17.63
C ALA A 11 -4.65 -41.45 18.52
N ILE A 12 -3.47 -40.85 18.58
CA ILE A 12 -3.30 -39.50 19.11
C ILE A 12 -3.92 -38.56 18.08
N ALA A 13 -5.09 -38.00 18.41
CA ALA A 13 -5.64 -36.87 17.70
C ALA A 13 -4.71 -35.67 17.95
N VAL A 14 -3.87 -35.36 16.97
CA VAL A 14 -3.16 -34.08 16.93
C VAL A 14 -4.22 -33.03 16.61
N LEU A 15 -4.62 -32.27 17.63
CA LEU A 15 -5.26 -30.98 17.44
C LEU A 15 -4.26 -30.09 16.69
N SER A 16 -4.41 -30.01 15.37
CA SER A 16 -3.70 -29.02 14.57
C SER A 16 -4.28 -27.65 14.91
N MET A 17 -3.72 -27.00 15.93
CA MET A 17 -3.73 -25.54 15.96
C MET A 17 -2.94 -25.12 14.72
N SER A 18 -3.63 -24.62 13.71
CA SER A 18 -3.03 -24.02 12.53
C SER A 18 -2.36 -22.70 12.92
N GLY A 19 -1.29 -22.77 13.69
CA GLY A 19 -0.33 -21.68 13.79
C GLY A 19 0.36 -21.60 12.44
N GLN A 20 0.14 -20.51 11.70
CA GLN A 20 0.94 -20.21 10.52
C GLN A 20 2.40 -20.08 10.95
N ALA A 21 3.20 -21.10 10.66
CA ALA A 21 4.62 -21.11 10.94
C ALA A 21 5.32 -20.31 9.83
N TRP A 22 5.59 -19.03 10.10
CA TRP A 22 6.42 -18.21 9.22
C TRP A 22 7.90 -18.48 9.50
N SER A 23 8.74 -18.35 8.48
CA SER A 23 10.19 -18.30 8.71
C SER A 23 10.53 -17.09 9.58
N GLU A 24 11.51 -17.24 10.49
CA GLU A 24 11.99 -16.15 11.36
C GLU A 24 12.40 -14.92 10.52
N ASP A 25 12.98 -15.15 9.35
CA ASP A 25 13.44 -14.11 8.41
C ASP A 25 12.30 -13.47 7.59
N SER A 26 11.06 -13.94 7.72
CA SER A 26 9.95 -13.40 6.93
C SER A 26 9.58 -11.99 7.40
N THR A 27 9.51 -11.07 6.43
CA THR A 27 9.16 -9.68 6.67
C THR A 27 7.69 -9.55 7.09
N LEU A 28 7.33 -8.45 7.76
CA LEU A 28 5.95 -8.22 8.20
C LEU A 28 4.98 -8.25 7.01
N ARG A 29 5.39 -7.65 5.89
CA ARG A 29 4.57 -7.67 4.66
C ARG A 29 4.40 -9.09 4.10
N GLN A 30 5.44 -9.91 4.10
CA GLN A 30 5.32 -11.29 3.65
C GLN A 30 4.39 -12.10 4.57
N LYS A 31 4.54 -11.95 5.89
CA LYS A 31 3.67 -12.59 6.89
C LYS A 31 2.19 -12.20 6.69
N LEU A 32 1.92 -10.93 6.40
CA LEU A 32 0.58 -10.42 6.07
C LEU A 32 0.02 -10.99 4.75
N LEU A 33 0.85 -11.21 3.74
CA LEU A 33 0.43 -11.84 2.48
C LEU A 33 0.13 -13.32 2.68
N ASP A 34 1.00 -14.02 3.41
CA ASP A 34 0.92 -15.45 3.67
C ASP A 34 -0.21 -15.82 4.63
N SER A 35 -0.72 -14.85 5.41
CA SER A 35 -1.85 -15.11 6.31
C SER A 35 -3.13 -15.49 5.57
N GLY A 36 -3.27 -15.08 4.30
CA GLY A 36 -4.47 -15.27 3.48
C GLY A 36 -5.62 -14.33 3.85
N THR A 37 -5.56 -13.71 5.02
CA THR A 37 -6.58 -12.83 5.61
C THR A 37 -6.67 -11.47 4.93
N VAL A 38 -5.55 -11.00 4.35
CA VAL A 38 -5.47 -9.68 3.72
C VAL A 38 -6.06 -9.74 2.31
N ALA A 39 -7.15 -9.01 2.10
CA ALA A 39 -7.80 -8.88 0.79
C ALA A 39 -6.97 -8.03 -0.17
N ALA A 40 -6.37 -6.94 0.34
CA ALA A 40 -5.44 -6.10 -0.39
C ALA A 40 -4.31 -5.60 0.51
N LEU A 41 -3.09 -5.55 -0.02
CA LEU A 41 -1.92 -5.01 0.67
C LEU A 41 -1.25 -3.99 -0.23
N TYR A 42 -1.01 -2.80 0.31
CA TYR A 42 -0.33 -1.69 -0.35
C TYR A 42 0.93 -1.31 0.44
N SER A 43 2.05 -1.20 -0.25
CA SER A 43 3.27 -0.60 0.31
C SER A 43 3.27 0.89 -0.04
N VAL A 44 3.08 1.73 0.97
CA VAL A 44 3.03 3.19 0.81
C VAL A 44 4.44 3.76 0.66
N ASP A 45 5.34 3.33 1.55
CA ASP A 45 6.77 3.64 1.51
C ASP A 45 7.55 2.46 2.12
N ASP A 46 8.80 2.63 2.54
CA ASP A 46 9.59 1.54 3.10
C ASP A 46 9.16 1.16 4.55
N HIS A 47 8.42 2.02 5.24
CA HIS A 47 8.00 1.84 6.64
C HIS A 47 6.48 1.76 6.84
N THR A 48 5.71 2.15 5.82
CA THR A 48 4.26 2.28 5.91
C THR A 48 3.60 1.28 4.97
N THR A 49 2.66 0.50 5.51
CA THR A 49 1.87 -0.49 4.79
C THR A 49 0.40 -0.24 5.08
N VAL A 50 -0.46 -0.34 4.07
CA VAL A 50 -1.92 -0.33 4.29
C VAL A 50 -2.49 -1.67 3.87
N ILE A 51 -3.28 -2.27 4.75
CA ILE A 51 -4.00 -3.51 4.46
C ILE A 51 -5.49 -3.27 4.46
N LYS A 52 -6.21 -4.06 3.67
CA LYS A 52 -7.66 -4.22 3.75
C LYS A 52 -7.99 -5.67 4.11
N ALA A 53 -8.93 -5.85 5.04
CA ALA A 53 -9.46 -7.15 5.42
C ALA A 53 -10.99 -7.10 5.55
N GLU A 54 -11.60 -8.29 5.60
CA GLU A 54 -13.06 -8.43 5.69
C GLU A 54 -13.60 -7.99 7.06
N SER A 55 -12.85 -8.27 8.13
CA SER A 55 -13.27 -7.95 9.51
C SER A 55 -12.12 -7.45 10.39
N ARG A 56 -12.48 -6.81 11.52
CA ARG A 56 -11.51 -6.41 12.54
C ARG A 56 -10.86 -7.60 13.24
N GLU A 57 -11.64 -8.64 13.47
CA GLU A 57 -11.21 -9.85 14.15
C GLU A 57 -10.08 -10.55 13.37
N ASP A 58 -10.24 -10.62 12.05
CA ASP A 58 -9.25 -11.09 11.11
C ASP A 58 -7.92 -10.32 11.19
N ILE A 59 -8.00 -8.98 11.24
CA ILE A 59 -6.83 -8.11 11.41
C ILE A 59 -6.18 -8.38 12.76
N SER A 60 -6.97 -8.35 13.83
CA SER A 60 -6.48 -8.56 15.20
C SER A 60 -5.79 -9.92 15.34
N SER A 61 -6.42 -10.99 14.85
CA SER A 61 -5.87 -12.35 14.88
C SER A 61 -4.54 -12.44 14.13
N THR A 62 -4.48 -11.87 12.92
CA THR A 62 -3.27 -11.86 12.09
C THR A 62 -2.14 -11.08 12.77
N LEU A 63 -2.42 -9.87 13.28
CA LEU A 63 -1.43 -9.04 13.95
C LEU A 63 -0.97 -9.65 15.29
N SER A 64 -1.86 -10.31 16.03
CA SER A 64 -1.51 -11.06 17.24
C SER A 64 -0.54 -12.19 16.92
N ALA A 65 -0.81 -12.99 15.88
CA ALA A 65 0.08 -14.06 15.46
C ALA A 65 1.47 -13.54 15.06
N ILE A 66 1.54 -12.42 14.32
CA ILE A 66 2.82 -11.79 13.94
C ILE A 66 3.59 -11.32 15.17
N CYS A 67 2.89 -10.72 16.14
CA CYS A 67 3.51 -10.19 17.35
C CYS A 67 4.05 -11.30 18.27
N SER A 68 3.30 -12.39 18.45
CA SER A 68 3.73 -13.53 19.28
C SER A 68 5.00 -14.21 18.74
N GLY A 69 5.29 -14.10 17.44
CA GLY A 69 6.54 -14.57 16.84
C GLY A 69 7.79 -13.75 17.20
N HIS A 70 7.65 -12.62 17.90
CA HIS A 70 8.75 -11.72 18.27
C HIS A 70 8.92 -11.57 19.79
N GLU A 71 8.43 -12.53 20.58
CA GLU A 71 8.38 -12.48 22.05
C GLU A 71 7.59 -11.27 22.62
N GLY A 72 6.91 -10.52 21.75
CA GLY A 72 6.08 -9.37 22.09
C GLY A 72 4.65 -9.77 22.45
N SER A 73 3.97 -8.91 23.20
CA SER A 73 2.52 -8.98 23.39
C SER A 73 1.86 -7.89 22.53
N LEU A 74 0.80 -8.27 21.82
CA LEU A 74 -0.02 -7.28 21.12
C LEU A 74 -0.78 -6.47 22.16
N VAL A 75 -0.59 -5.15 22.16
CA VAL A 75 -1.42 -4.20 22.89
C VAL A 75 -2.47 -3.67 21.90
N SER A 76 -3.75 -3.81 22.23
CA SER A 76 -4.85 -3.32 21.40
C SER A 76 -5.71 -2.33 22.16
N ASP A 77 -6.08 -1.22 21.53
CA ASP A 77 -7.11 -0.30 22.01
C ASP A 77 -8.29 -0.22 21.01
N GLU A 78 -9.20 0.73 21.21
CA GLU A 78 -10.39 0.89 20.38
C GLU A 78 -10.08 1.11 18.90
N ASN A 79 -8.94 1.67 18.50
CA ASN A 79 -8.64 1.99 17.09
C ASN A 79 -7.21 1.64 16.65
N SER A 80 -6.42 1.01 17.52
CA SER A 80 -5.02 0.73 17.27
C SER A 80 -4.56 -0.63 17.81
N PHE A 81 -3.47 -1.12 17.21
CA PHE A 81 -2.74 -2.30 17.64
C PHE A 81 -1.25 -1.96 17.67
N LYS A 82 -0.54 -2.39 18.71
CA LYS A 82 0.88 -2.14 18.86
C LYS A 82 1.61 -3.41 19.26
N CYS A 83 2.71 -3.69 18.58
CA CYS A 83 3.69 -4.69 18.95
C CYS A 83 5.03 -3.99 19.12
N GLU A 84 5.50 -3.87 20.37
CA GLU A 84 6.70 -3.09 20.71
C GLU A 84 7.92 -3.56 19.92
N GLY A 85 8.66 -2.62 19.32
CA GLY A 85 9.83 -2.89 18.49
C GLY A 85 9.54 -3.51 17.12
N VAL A 86 8.27 -3.73 16.77
CA VAL A 86 7.88 -4.36 15.50
C VAL A 86 7.00 -3.44 14.67
N PHE A 87 5.83 -3.07 15.19
CA PHE A 87 4.86 -2.24 14.45
C PHE A 87 3.87 -1.48 15.33
N GLU A 88 3.33 -0.42 14.75
CA GLU A 88 2.14 0.29 15.23
C GLU A 88 1.11 0.30 14.10
N ALA A 89 -0.13 -0.08 14.40
CA ALA A 89 -1.21 -0.18 13.44
C ALA A 89 -2.41 0.65 13.90
N SER A 90 -3.03 1.40 13.00
CA SER A 90 -4.21 2.22 13.29
C SER A 90 -5.25 2.05 12.19
N GLU A 91 -6.52 2.01 12.57
CA GLU A 91 -7.61 2.07 11.60
C GLU A 91 -7.55 3.36 10.77
N VAL A 92 -7.88 3.25 9.49
CA VAL A 92 -7.99 4.40 8.58
C VAL A 92 -9.35 4.37 7.91
N ASP A 93 -10.01 5.53 7.89
CA ASP A 93 -11.31 5.70 7.25
C ASP A 93 -11.19 5.40 5.76
N SER A 94 -11.80 4.28 5.34
CA SER A 94 -11.88 3.86 3.96
C SER A 94 -13.33 4.03 3.49
N THR A 95 -13.52 4.64 2.33
CA THR A 95 -14.84 4.80 1.68
C THR A 95 -15.37 3.50 1.08
N SER A 96 -14.56 2.42 1.06
CA SER A 96 -14.90 1.10 0.54
C SER A 96 -15.34 0.13 1.64
N ALA A 97 -16.19 -0.84 1.29
CA ALA A 97 -16.57 -1.94 2.17
C ALA A 97 -15.33 -2.72 2.65
N GLY A 98 -15.22 -2.95 3.95
CA GLY A 98 -14.08 -3.60 4.61
C GLY A 98 -13.33 -2.65 5.55
N GLN A 99 -12.54 -3.23 6.46
CA GLN A 99 -11.71 -2.44 7.37
C GLN A 99 -10.31 -2.23 6.77
N SER A 100 -9.86 -0.98 6.78
CA SER A 100 -8.52 -0.61 6.34
C SER A 100 -7.66 -0.23 7.54
N VAL A 101 -6.44 -0.75 7.60
CA VAL A 101 -5.49 -0.47 8.67
C VAL A 101 -4.16 -0.02 8.09
N LEU A 102 -3.65 1.08 8.61
CA LEU A 102 -2.32 1.58 8.34
C LEU A 102 -1.37 1.02 9.38
N ILE A 103 -0.30 0.36 8.92
CA ILE A 103 0.73 -0.28 9.74
C ILE A 103 2.05 0.44 9.48
N LYS A 104 2.67 0.95 10.53
CA LYS A 104 4.01 1.53 10.54
C LYS A 104 4.99 0.56 11.18
N THR A 105 6.12 0.33 10.54
CA THR A 105 7.20 -0.52 11.04
C THR A 105 8.44 0.31 11.34
N GLU A 106 9.16 -0.06 12.40
CA GLU A 106 10.43 0.60 12.74
C GLU A 106 11.50 0.29 11.70
N ALA A 107 11.64 -0.98 11.31
CA ALA A 107 12.55 -1.41 10.26
C ALA A 107 11.93 -1.23 8.86
N ALA A 108 12.76 -0.80 7.92
CA ALA A 108 12.40 -0.75 6.50
C ALA A 108 12.05 -2.15 5.99
N GLN A 109 10.93 -2.26 5.28
CA GLN A 109 10.40 -3.49 4.72
C GLN A 109 10.60 -3.48 3.19
N PRO A 110 10.93 -4.62 2.57
CA PRO A 110 10.93 -4.71 1.11
C PRO A 110 9.53 -4.45 0.56
N LEU A 111 9.46 -3.95 -0.67
CA LEU A 111 8.20 -3.74 -1.37
C LEU A 111 7.47 -5.08 -1.53
N ALA A 112 6.22 -5.13 -1.06
CA ALA A 112 5.30 -6.22 -1.36
C ALA A 112 3.89 -5.66 -1.50
N TYR A 113 3.07 -6.27 -2.35
CA TYR A 113 1.68 -5.85 -2.53
C TYR A 113 0.82 -7.04 -2.96
N LYS A 114 -0.48 -6.93 -2.68
CA LYS A 114 -1.50 -7.84 -3.19
C LYS A 114 -2.61 -7.00 -3.77
N ASN A 115 -2.68 -7.01 -5.09
CA ASN A 115 -3.69 -6.33 -5.85
C ASN A 115 -3.99 -7.18 -7.10
N PRO A 116 -5.25 -7.64 -7.31
CA PRO A 116 -5.57 -8.49 -8.45
C PRO A 116 -5.36 -7.82 -9.81
N TYR A 117 -5.27 -6.49 -9.84
CA TYR A 117 -5.11 -5.72 -11.08
C TYR A 117 -3.65 -5.41 -11.43
N ILE A 118 -2.71 -5.63 -10.51
CA ILE A 118 -1.30 -5.27 -10.69
C ILE A 118 -0.46 -6.55 -10.74
N PRO A 119 0.37 -6.77 -11.78
CA PRO A 119 1.31 -7.90 -11.87
C PRO A 119 2.25 -7.95 -10.68
N SER A 120 2.93 -9.08 -10.44
CA SER A 120 3.96 -9.15 -9.38
C SER A 120 5.16 -8.23 -9.65
N LEU A 121 6.00 -7.96 -8.65
CA LEU A 121 7.18 -7.08 -8.80
C LEU A 121 8.17 -7.62 -9.86
N GLU A 122 8.27 -8.93 -10.02
CA GLU A 122 9.13 -9.55 -11.04
C GLU A 122 8.58 -9.30 -12.45
N GLU A 123 7.25 -9.34 -12.59
CA GLU A 123 6.53 -9.22 -13.86
C GLU A 123 6.18 -7.77 -14.23
N VAL A 124 6.26 -6.84 -13.28
CA VAL A 124 5.90 -5.44 -13.50
C VAL A 124 6.76 -4.84 -14.61
N ALA A 125 6.11 -4.25 -15.60
CA ALA A 125 6.77 -3.65 -16.76
C ALA A 125 6.17 -2.28 -17.05
N ALA A 126 6.95 -1.40 -17.67
CA ALA A 126 6.45 -0.11 -18.10
C ALA A 126 5.32 -0.28 -19.13
N PRO A 127 4.17 0.39 -18.96
CA PRO A 127 3.14 0.41 -19.97
C PRO A 127 3.63 1.16 -21.23
N PRO A 128 2.97 0.97 -22.39
CA PRO A 128 3.29 1.78 -23.57
C PRO A 128 3.04 3.27 -23.30
N SER A 129 3.76 4.13 -24.02
CA SER A 129 3.53 5.57 -23.95
C SER A 129 2.11 5.92 -24.40
N GLY A 130 1.46 6.82 -23.67
CA GLY A 130 0.09 7.25 -23.92
C GLY A 130 -0.86 6.72 -22.87
N ARG A 131 -2.11 6.47 -23.25
CA ARG A 131 -3.16 6.04 -22.33
C ARG A 131 -2.87 4.66 -21.76
N ILE A 132 -2.97 4.52 -20.44
CA ILE A 132 -2.99 3.22 -19.76
C ILE A 132 -4.38 2.61 -19.93
N GLU A 133 -4.45 1.45 -20.55
CA GLU A 133 -5.69 0.71 -20.78
C GLU A 133 -6.04 -0.15 -19.56
N GLY A 134 -7.33 -0.17 -19.17
CA GLY A 134 -7.82 -0.89 -17.99
C GLY A 134 -8.73 -0.03 -17.12
N ASP A 135 -9.49 -0.69 -16.24
CA ASP A 135 -10.36 -0.03 -15.26
C ASP A 135 -9.65 0.05 -13.90
N TYR A 136 -8.56 0.81 -13.87
CA TYR A 136 -7.75 0.97 -12.67
C TYR A 136 -8.32 2.05 -11.75
N ALA A 137 -8.34 1.78 -10.44
CA ALA A 137 -8.47 2.85 -9.46
C ALA A 137 -7.17 3.65 -9.38
N SER A 138 -7.25 4.89 -8.91
CA SER A 138 -6.09 5.76 -8.73
C SER A 138 -5.04 5.15 -7.79
N ILE A 139 -5.50 4.44 -6.76
CA ILE A 139 -4.61 3.74 -5.82
C ILE A 139 -3.89 2.56 -6.46
N ASP A 140 -4.53 1.90 -7.44
CA ASP A 140 -3.92 0.79 -8.17
C ASP A 140 -2.81 1.30 -9.08
N ILE A 141 -3.06 2.41 -9.80
CA ILE A 141 -2.02 3.06 -10.61
C ILE A 141 -0.86 3.55 -9.74
N TYR A 142 -1.14 4.16 -8.58
CA TYR A 142 -0.10 4.56 -7.65
C TYR A 142 0.78 3.38 -7.26
N GLN A 143 0.17 2.26 -6.83
CA GLN A 143 0.92 1.08 -6.39
C GLN A 143 1.72 0.45 -7.54
N TYR A 144 1.16 0.39 -8.75
CA TYR A 144 1.84 -0.09 -9.95
C TYR A 144 3.05 0.78 -10.28
N MET A 145 2.85 2.10 -10.38
CA MET A 145 3.94 3.02 -10.73
C MET A 145 5.01 3.09 -9.65
N TYR A 146 4.64 2.97 -8.37
CA TYR A 146 5.59 2.84 -7.27
C TYR A 146 6.45 1.58 -7.40
N ALA A 147 5.83 0.44 -7.71
CA ALA A 147 6.54 -0.83 -7.90
C ALA A 147 7.50 -0.78 -9.09
N LEU A 148 7.05 -0.22 -10.22
CA LEU A 148 7.90 0.01 -11.38
C LEU A 148 9.07 0.94 -11.04
N CYS A 149 8.82 2.03 -10.33
CA CYS A 149 9.88 2.98 -9.95
C CYS A 149 10.94 2.34 -9.06
N LYS A 150 10.52 1.54 -8.07
CA LYS A 150 11.45 0.80 -7.20
C LYS A 150 12.25 -0.25 -7.96
N LYS A 151 11.63 -0.99 -8.88
CA LYS A 151 12.32 -1.97 -9.74
C LYS A 151 13.42 -1.32 -10.58
N GLU A 152 13.18 -0.09 -11.03
CA GLU A 152 14.12 0.70 -11.83
C GLU A 152 15.12 1.54 -10.99
N ASN A 153 15.17 1.32 -9.67
CA ASN A 153 16.00 2.08 -8.72
C ASN A 153 15.80 3.61 -8.80
N GLY A 154 14.57 4.06 -9.09
CA GLY A 154 14.22 5.47 -9.15
C GLY A 154 13.68 6.02 -7.84
N THR A 155 13.48 7.34 -7.81
CA THR A 155 12.92 8.10 -6.69
C THR A 155 11.49 8.53 -7.01
N PRO A 156 10.47 8.05 -6.28
CA PRO A 156 9.09 8.43 -6.51
C PRO A 156 8.81 9.84 -5.94
N SER A 157 8.05 10.65 -6.67
CA SER A 157 7.47 11.91 -6.22
C SER A 157 6.01 11.99 -6.67
N VAL A 158 5.14 12.50 -5.81
CA VAL A 158 3.71 12.63 -6.11
C VAL A 158 3.26 14.06 -5.93
N ILE A 159 2.57 14.56 -6.94
CA ILE A 159 2.02 15.90 -7.00
C ILE A 159 0.50 15.79 -6.99
N VAL A 160 -0.16 16.45 -6.06
CA VAL A 160 -1.62 16.52 -5.98
C VAL A 160 -2.10 17.96 -6.03
N SER A 161 -3.35 18.18 -6.45
CA SER A 161 -4.01 19.48 -6.36
C SER A 161 -4.45 19.76 -4.92
N LYS A 162 -3.89 20.81 -4.30
CA LYS A 162 -4.33 21.30 -2.98
C LYS A 162 -4.98 22.67 -3.10
N ARG A 163 -6.07 22.87 -2.37
CA ARG A 163 -6.76 24.17 -2.29
C ARG A 163 -6.25 24.99 -1.10
N PHE A 164 -5.83 26.21 -1.39
CA PHE A 164 -5.47 27.25 -0.44
C PHE A 164 -6.48 28.39 -0.56
N GLY A 165 -7.56 28.30 0.22
CA GLY A 165 -8.71 29.19 0.08
C GLY A 165 -9.38 29.03 -1.29
N LYS A 166 -9.34 30.08 -2.12
CA LYS A 166 -9.95 30.07 -3.47
C LYS A 166 -9.01 29.59 -4.59
N VAL A 167 -7.73 29.34 -4.27
CA VAL A 167 -6.71 28.99 -5.26
C VAL A 167 -6.35 27.51 -5.12
N ALA A 168 -6.36 26.76 -6.23
CA ALA A 168 -5.79 25.42 -6.28
C ALA A 168 -4.34 25.49 -6.80
N ARG A 169 -3.42 24.75 -6.16
CA ARG A 169 -2.04 24.61 -6.61
C ARG A 169 -1.59 23.17 -6.57
N TYR A 170 -0.78 22.78 -7.55
CA TYR A 170 -0.04 21.54 -7.51
C TYR A 170 1.01 21.58 -6.41
N THR A 171 1.00 20.57 -5.56
CA THR A 171 1.88 20.48 -4.40
C THR A 171 2.46 19.08 -4.35
N GLU A 172 3.77 19.00 -4.19
CA GLU A 172 4.45 17.76 -3.85
C GLU A 172 4.06 17.33 -2.44
N VAL A 173 3.72 16.06 -2.28
CA VAL A 173 3.26 15.49 -1.01
C VAL A 173 4.08 14.27 -0.63
N SER A 174 4.11 13.96 0.67
CA SER A 174 4.74 12.74 1.15
C SER A 174 4.01 11.50 0.62
N ALA A 175 4.68 10.35 0.62
CA ALA A 175 4.06 9.09 0.20
C ALA A 175 2.79 8.77 1.00
N GLN A 176 2.80 9.00 2.31
CA GLN A 176 1.64 8.80 3.17
C GLN A 176 0.46 9.73 2.81
N GLU A 177 0.75 11.00 2.53
CA GLU A 177 -0.28 11.95 2.14
C GLU A 177 -0.81 11.65 0.74
N ALA A 178 0.06 11.32 -0.22
CA ALA A 178 -0.32 10.85 -1.55
C ALA A 178 -1.27 9.65 -1.46
N PHE A 179 -0.89 8.62 -0.70
CA PHE A 179 -1.68 7.42 -0.55
C PHE A 179 -3.06 7.72 0.04
N SER A 180 -3.11 8.49 1.13
CA SER A 180 -4.37 8.90 1.76
C SER A 180 -5.26 9.69 0.80
N HIS A 181 -4.67 10.62 0.05
CA HIS A 181 -5.39 11.43 -0.94
C HIS A 181 -5.97 10.59 -2.07
N LEU A 182 -5.18 9.66 -2.61
CA LEU A 182 -5.59 8.79 -3.71
C LEU A 182 -6.61 7.75 -3.28
N LEU A 183 -6.49 7.22 -2.06
CA LEU A 183 -7.47 6.29 -1.49
C LEU A 183 -8.83 6.96 -1.25
N ALA A 184 -8.85 8.20 -0.73
CA ALA A 184 -10.10 8.88 -0.36
C ALA A 184 -10.75 9.63 -1.53
N SER A 185 -9.93 10.25 -2.39
CA SER A 185 -10.39 11.21 -3.41
C SER A 185 -9.69 11.08 -4.76
N GLY A 186 -8.90 10.02 -4.95
CA GLY A 186 -8.13 9.81 -6.17
C GLY A 186 -8.99 9.80 -7.43
N GLU A 187 -10.23 9.35 -7.33
CA GLU A 187 -11.18 9.26 -8.45
C GLU A 187 -11.93 10.57 -8.74
N GLY A 188 -11.59 11.66 -8.03
CA GLY A 188 -12.22 12.97 -8.17
C GLY A 188 -11.94 13.64 -9.52
N LYS A 189 -12.26 14.94 -9.65
CA LYS A 189 -11.91 15.70 -10.86
C LYS A 189 -10.51 16.28 -10.81
N ASP A 190 -9.90 16.26 -9.64
CA ASP A 190 -8.63 16.91 -9.41
C ASP A 190 -7.50 16.08 -10.04
N PRO A 191 -6.63 16.73 -10.84
CA PRO A 191 -5.46 16.09 -11.41
C PRO A 191 -4.41 15.80 -10.34
N TRP A 192 -3.70 14.70 -10.56
CA TRP A 192 -2.51 14.33 -9.81
C TRP A 192 -1.49 13.71 -10.75
N PHE A 193 -0.23 13.75 -10.32
CA PHE A 193 0.91 13.21 -11.05
C PHE A 193 1.71 12.29 -10.15
N PHE A 194 2.15 11.16 -10.69
CA PHE A 194 3.20 10.34 -10.11
C PHE A 194 4.41 10.44 -11.02
N ALA A 195 5.56 10.82 -10.49
CA ALA A 195 6.82 10.80 -11.22
C ALA A 195 7.81 9.84 -10.57
N CYS A 196 8.57 9.15 -11.39
CA CYS A 196 9.76 8.44 -11.00
C CYS A 196 10.96 9.16 -11.59
N GLU A 197 11.84 9.69 -10.74
CA GLU A 197 13.09 10.31 -11.16
C GLU A 197 14.25 9.30 -11.12
N GLY A 198 15.26 9.48 -11.98
CA GLY A 198 16.38 8.56 -12.11
C GLY A 198 16.80 8.33 -13.56
N GLU A 199 17.55 7.27 -13.83
CA GLU A 199 17.99 6.90 -15.18
C GLU A 199 16.79 6.51 -16.07
N ASN A 200 15.88 5.69 -15.54
CA ASN A 200 14.66 5.25 -16.21
C ASN A 200 13.44 6.08 -15.79
N ARG A 201 13.58 7.41 -15.81
CA ARG A 201 12.52 8.33 -15.36
C ARG A 201 11.23 8.23 -16.19
N PHE A 202 10.09 8.42 -15.54
CA PHE A 202 8.78 8.49 -16.17
C PHE A 202 7.81 9.33 -15.33
N ILE A 203 6.72 9.78 -15.96
CA ILE A 203 5.61 10.44 -15.27
C ILE A 203 4.28 9.83 -15.72
N VAL A 204 3.38 9.64 -14.76
CA VAL A 204 1.97 9.34 -14.98
C VAL A 204 1.13 10.52 -14.55
N GLU A 205 0.18 10.90 -15.39
CA GLU A 205 -0.83 11.91 -15.09
C GLU A 205 -2.22 11.28 -15.12
N LYS A 206 -3.09 11.73 -14.23
CA LYS A 206 -4.52 11.46 -14.31
C LYS A 206 -5.22 12.54 -15.15
N ASP A 207 -6.04 12.11 -16.11
CA ASP A 207 -6.84 12.98 -16.96
C ASP A 207 -7.86 13.80 -16.15
N TYR A 208 -8.06 15.05 -16.58
CA TYR A 208 -8.97 16.01 -15.96
C TYR A 208 -10.36 16.05 -16.64
N GLN A 209 -10.51 15.38 -17.78
CA GLN A 209 -11.73 15.51 -18.56
C GLN A 209 -12.92 14.80 -17.90
N TYR A 210 -13.97 15.58 -17.62
CA TYR A 210 -15.28 15.05 -17.22
C TYR A 210 -15.87 14.27 -18.39
N SER A 211 -15.65 12.95 -18.40
CA SER A 211 -16.39 12.04 -19.26
C SER A 211 -17.57 11.48 -18.47
N PRO A 212 -18.80 11.51 -19.01
CA PRO A 212 -19.93 10.81 -18.41
C PRO A 212 -19.69 9.29 -18.28
N ASP A 213 -18.77 8.75 -19.09
CA ASP A 213 -18.17 7.43 -18.89
C ASP A 213 -17.07 7.53 -17.83
N LYS A 214 -17.45 7.20 -16.59
CA LYS A 214 -16.69 7.38 -15.34
C LYS A 214 -15.37 6.62 -15.21
N ALA A 215 -14.83 6.06 -16.30
CA ALA A 215 -13.55 5.35 -16.25
C ALA A 215 -12.43 6.35 -16.02
N ASN A 216 -11.63 6.13 -14.97
CA ASN A 216 -10.41 6.89 -14.76
C ASN A 216 -9.50 6.73 -15.98
N ARG A 217 -8.85 7.82 -16.39
CA ARG A 217 -7.90 7.81 -17.49
C ARG A 217 -6.56 8.26 -16.97
N PHE A 218 -5.55 7.47 -17.26
CA PHE A 218 -4.17 7.73 -16.86
C PHE A 218 -3.30 7.72 -18.11
N TYR A 219 -2.33 8.62 -18.18
CA TYR A 219 -1.38 8.70 -19.28
C TYR A 219 0.03 8.50 -18.77
N PHE A 220 0.73 7.54 -19.37
CA PHE A 220 2.12 7.24 -19.10
C PHE A 220 3.05 7.91 -20.11
N HIS A 221 4.04 8.61 -19.58
CA HIS A 221 5.03 9.33 -20.35
C HIS A 221 6.44 8.87 -19.96
N PRO A 222 7.06 7.97 -20.73
CA PRO A 222 8.41 7.52 -20.46
C PRO A 222 9.44 8.62 -20.73
N LYS A 223 10.60 8.54 -20.08
CA LYS A 223 11.75 9.45 -20.23
C LYS A 223 11.48 10.90 -19.82
N ARG A 224 10.40 11.14 -19.10
CA ARG A 224 9.99 12.44 -18.55
C ARG A 224 9.90 12.35 -17.04
N GLY A 225 10.30 13.40 -16.35
CA GLY A 225 10.07 13.58 -14.92
C GLY A 225 9.10 14.74 -14.69
N LEU A 226 9.31 15.48 -13.60
CA LEU A 226 8.47 16.63 -13.24
C LEU A 226 8.82 17.93 -13.97
N GLU A 227 9.68 17.91 -14.99
CA GLU A 227 10.22 19.15 -15.58
C GLU A 227 9.20 20.06 -16.29
N TRP A 228 7.96 19.58 -16.50
CA TRP A 228 6.85 20.33 -17.10
C TRP A 228 5.68 20.60 -16.15
N VAL A 229 5.81 20.17 -14.89
CA VAL A 229 4.79 20.38 -13.86
C VAL A 229 5.22 21.58 -13.04
N ASP A 230 4.40 22.63 -12.99
CA ASP A 230 4.61 23.75 -12.08
C ASP A 230 3.97 23.40 -10.73
N TYR A 231 4.79 23.12 -9.72
CA TYR A 231 4.35 22.68 -8.40
C TYR A 231 5.14 23.32 -7.26
N VAL A 232 4.54 23.28 -6.07
CA VAL A 232 5.16 23.69 -4.82
C VAL A 232 5.80 22.49 -4.15
N LYS A 233 7.09 22.57 -3.82
CA LYS A 233 7.79 21.53 -3.07
C LYS A 233 7.31 21.46 -1.62
N ALA A 234 7.24 20.24 -1.08
CA ALA A 234 6.75 19.95 0.26
C ALA A 234 7.44 20.78 1.37
N ASP A 235 8.77 20.98 1.26
CA ASP A 235 9.59 21.69 2.26
C ASP A 235 9.72 23.20 2.03
N SER A 236 8.94 23.78 1.12
CA SER A 236 8.95 25.24 0.98
C SER A 236 8.03 25.87 2.02
N ASP A 237 8.61 26.47 3.07
CA ASP A 237 7.97 27.36 4.06
C ASP A 237 7.10 28.48 3.46
N LYS A 238 7.08 28.62 2.13
CA LYS A 238 6.29 29.57 1.36
C LYS A 238 4.79 29.30 1.44
N VAL A 239 4.33 28.08 1.74
CA VAL A 239 2.90 27.77 1.84
C VAL A 239 2.23 28.52 3.02
N ALA A 240 2.96 28.77 4.11
CA ALA A 240 2.43 29.49 5.28
C ALA A 240 2.15 30.98 5.02
N SER A 241 2.71 31.57 3.95
CA SER A 241 2.58 33.01 3.65
C SER A 241 1.43 33.38 2.71
N LEU A 242 0.70 32.40 2.17
CA LEU A 242 -0.41 32.64 1.23
C LEU A 242 -1.80 32.63 1.89
N GLY A 243 -1.87 32.44 3.22
CA GLY A 243 -3.11 32.36 4.00
C GLY A 243 -3.44 33.58 4.88
N THR A 244 -2.62 34.63 4.87
CA THR A 244 -2.82 35.84 5.69
C THR A 244 -2.68 37.12 4.86
N ARG A 245 -3.67 37.40 4.00
CA ARG A 245 -4.03 38.77 3.60
C ARG A 245 -5.53 38.89 3.38
#